data_AF-A6GKQ2-F1
#
_entry.id   AF-A6GKQ2-F1
#
_cell.length_a   1.000
_cell.length_b   1.000
_cell.length_c   1.000
_cell.angle_alpha   90.00
_cell.angle_beta   90.00
_cell.angle_gamma   90.00
#
_symmetry.space_group_name_H-M   'P 1'
#
loop_
_entity.id
_entity.type
_entity.pdbx_description
1 polymer ?
#
loop_
_entity_poly.entity_id
_entity_poly.type
_entity_poly.pdbx_seq_one_letter_code
_entity_poly.pdbx_strand_id
1 'polypeptide(L)'
;PPPPPPNCGETTPTVSGALQSSVAELQFDSVMATVHHKQDVDEFEDGCINEVELRFQSGSGCTLVVTASQILDASNLRVQSIAFTADSQCPGFSDEDEGQYGASGAATKDSWLTLSQTEIGEENVPESCFVGSITVNLDSTVTEGDKELAFIGGSLVVEGDFPTTALDSSCPAQCLVNSDCADGEICVDNACEPEGGEEESGTTTTTDGGSSSESESESSSSESETGDDCGNGVIDPGEECDGAQINGANCVDAGFFGGDVSCSAACTLDESGCSNDQPDEGFWSPCSSDADCSDGADMCADLFPDPYCTTSCNSDADCAGIGQVAGAAEPTCAFFGFCYLDCGGGGFCPSPMTCVDQLGTETCQ
;
A
#
# COMPACT_ATOMS: atom_id res chain seq x y z
N PRO A 1 5.15 -31.17 20.73
CA PRO A 1 5.72 -30.39 19.61
C PRO A 1 4.57 -30.12 18.65
N PRO A 2 4.35 -28.86 18.22
CA PRO A 2 3.45 -28.62 17.10
C PRO A 2 3.93 -29.44 15.88
N PRO A 3 3.01 -29.84 14.99
CA PRO A 3 3.43 -30.40 13.70
C PRO A 3 4.41 -29.44 13.03
N PRO A 4 5.40 -29.94 12.26
CA PRO A 4 6.22 -29.06 11.45
C PRO A 4 5.27 -28.24 10.54
N PRO A 5 5.56 -26.95 10.31
CA PRO A 5 4.74 -26.14 9.42
C PRO A 5 4.64 -26.84 8.06
N PRO A 6 3.47 -26.81 7.41
CA PRO A 6 3.32 -27.35 6.06
C PRO A 6 4.36 -26.70 5.14
N ASN A 7 4.91 -27.47 4.20
CA ASN A 7 5.84 -26.93 3.22
C ASN A 7 5.04 -26.06 2.22
N CYS A 8 4.81 -24.80 2.55
CA CYS A 8 4.07 -23.86 1.72
C CYS A 8 4.69 -23.74 0.33
N GLY A 9 3.85 -23.80 -0.71
CA GLY A 9 4.28 -23.66 -2.10
C GLY A 9 4.94 -24.91 -2.71
N GLU A 10 5.04 -26.04 -1.99
CA GLU A 10 5.45 -27.32 -2.61
C GLU A 10 4.33 -27.97 -3.44
N THR A 11 3.07 -27.62 -3.17
CA THR A 11 1.92 -28.06 -3.95
C THR A 11 1.46 -26.96 -4.90
N THR A 12 1.18 -27.32 -6.15
CA THR A 12 0.55 -26.41 -7.10
C THR A 12 -0.95 -26.40 -6.83
N PRO A 13 -1.57 -25.23 -6.62
CA PRO A 13 -3.02 -25.13 -6.48
C PRO A 13 -3.73 -25.78 -7.67
N THR A 14 -4.84 -26.46 -7.36
CA THR A 14 -5.68 -27.10 -8.37
C THR A 14 -7.03 -26.42 -8.42
N VAL A 15 -7.61 -26.33 -9.62
CA VAL A 15 -8.96 -25.84 -9.83
C VAL A 15 -9.85 -26.98 -10.32
N SER A 16 -11.08 -27.01 -9.80
CA SER A 16 -12.14 -27.90 -10.27
C SER A 16 -13.48 -27.16 -10.31
N GLY A 17 -14.48 -27.77 -10.94
CA GLY A 17 -15.79 -27.14 -11.15
C GLY A 17 -15.85 -26.36 -12.47
N ALA A 18 -16.92 -25.57 -12.62
CA ALA A 18 -17.18 -24.78 -13.81
C ALA A 18 -18.09 -23.60 -13.46
N LEU A 19 -17.90 -22.47 -14.14
CA LEU A 19 -18.82 -21.33 -14.10
C LEU A 19 -19.75 -21.37 -15.31
N GLN A 20 -21.00 -21.03 -15.12
CA GLN A 20 -21.96 -20.81 -16.19
C GLN A 20 -22.01 -19.31 -16.49
N SER A 21 -21.63 -18.93 -17.71
CA SER A 21 -21.88 -17.58 -18.21
C SER A 21 -23.10 -17.55 -19.14
N SER A 22 -23.55 -16.36 -19.53
CA SER A 22 -24.59 -16.17 -20.54
C SER A 22 -24.18 -16.63 -21.94
N VAL A 23 -22.87 -16.83 -22.19
CA VAL A 23 -22.32 -17.24 -23.48
C VAL A 23 -21.96 -18.73 -23.48
N ALA A 24 -21.14 -19.16 -22.53
CA ALA A 24 -20.63 -20.53 -22.45
C ALA A 24 -20.36 -21.00 -21.01
N GLU A 25 -20.22 -22.31 -20.85
CA GLU A 25 -19.64 -22.90 -19.64
C GLU A 25 -18.13 -22.70 -19.64
N LEU A 26 -17.60 -22.17 -18.55
CA LEU A 26 -16.19 -21.84 -18.36
C LEU A 26 -15.54 -22.85 -17.42
N GLN A 27 -14.51 -23.52 -17.93
CA GLN A 27 -13.64 -24.42 -17.18
C GLN A 27 -12.20 -23.93 -17.31
N PHE A 28 -11.44 -24.04 -16.23
CA PHE A 28 -10.05 -23.57 -16.16
C PHE A 28 -9.14 -24.74 -15.83
N ASP A 29 -7.94 -24.75 -16.42
CA ASP A 29 -6.96 -25.83 -16.28
C ASP A 29 -5.92 -25.52 -15.20
N SER A 30 -5.74 -24.23 -14.88
CA SER A 30 -4.80 -23.76 -13.87
C SER A 30 -5.36 -22.57 -13.10
N VAL A 31 -4.80 -22.37 -11.90
CA VAL A 31 -5.10 -21.25 -11.03
C VAL A 31 -3.83 -20.82 -10.29
N MET A 32 -3.61 -19.53 -10.19
CA MET A 32 -2.69 -18.90 -9.26
C MET A 32 -3.51 -18.18 -8.19
N ALA A 33 -3.07 -18.26 -6.95
CA ALA A 33 -3.76 -17.66 -5.83
C ALA A 33 -2.75 -16.89 -4.98
N THR A 34 -3.06 -15.63 -4.73
CA THR A 34 -2.32 -14.74 -3.84
C THR A 34 -3.22 -14.46 -2.64
N VAL A 35 -2.73 -14.74 -1.44
CA VAL A 35 -3.47 -14.50 -0.20
C VAL A 35 -2.67 -13.52 0.64
N HIS A 36 -3.27 -12.39 0.96
CA HIS A 36 -2.74 -11.40 1.88
C HIS A 36 -3.43 -11.53 3.22
N HIS A 37 -2.68 -11.41 4.30
CA HIS A 37 -3.21 -11.45 5.66
C HIS A 37 -2.70 -10.28 6.48
N LYS A 38 -3.46 -9.92 7.51
CA LYS A 38 -2.99 -8.97 8.52
C LYS A 38 -1.87 -9.63 9.30
N GLN A 39 -0.73 -8.95 9.39
CA GLN A 39 0.33 -9.34 10.31
C GLN A 39 -0.13 -9.05 11.74
N ASP A 40 -0.13 -10.08 12.57
CA ASP A 40 -0.52 -9.98 13.97
C ASP A 40 0.56 -9.25 14.81
N VAL A 41 0.13 -8.50 15.83
CA VAL A 41 1.01 -7.80 16.78
C VAL A 41 1.06 -8.54 18.14
N ASP A 42 0.09 -9.40 18.49
CA ASP A 42 0.09 -10.17 19.74
C ASP A 42 -0.73 -11.49 19.76
N GLU A 43 -0.39 -12.39 20.69
CA GLU A 43 -0.89 -13.78 20.87
C GLU A 43 -2.43 -13.96 20.95
N PHE A 44 -3.23 -12.89 20.91
CA PHE A 44 -4.69 -12.93 21.07
C PHE A 44 -5.49 -12.53 19.82
N GLU A 45 -4.85 -12.07 18.74
CA GLU A 45 -5.53 -11.67 17.50
C GLU A 45 -5.11 -12.57 16.33
N ASP A 46 -5.90 -13.62 16.03
CA ASP A 46 -5.63 -14.48 14.87
C ASP A 46 -5.55 -13.65 13.57
N GLY A 47 -4.51 -13.87 12.75
CA GLY A 47 -4.26 -13.11 11.53
C GLY A 47 -5.38 -13.33 10.50
N CYS A 48 -6.26 -12.33 10.34
CA CYS A 48 -7.35 -12.39 9.37
C CYS A 48 -6.82 -12.33 7.93
N ILE A 49 -7.52 -13.00 7.03
CA ILE A 49 -7.24 -12.86 5.58
C ILE A 49 -7.75 -11.49 5.13
N ASN A 50 -6.82 -10.64 4.68
CA ASN A 50 -7.07 -9.28 4.22
C ASN A 50 -7.61 -9.25 2.78
N GLU A 51 -6.92 -9.94 1.88
CA GLU A 51 -7.29 -9.99 0.47
C GLU A 51 -6.94 -11.35 -0.13
N VAL A 52 -7.78 -11.82 -1.03
CA VAL A 52 -7.53 -12.99 -1.85
C VAL A 52 -7.66 -12.58 -3.31
N GLU A 53 -6.61 -12.79 -4.09
CA GLU A 53 -6.63 -12.69 -5.54
C GLU A 53 -6.49 -14.08 -6.17
N LEU A 54 -7.41 -14.45 -7.04
CA LEU A 54 -7.39 -15.71 -7.80
C LEU A 54 -7.30 -15.41 -9.29
N ARG A 55 -6.28 -15.94 -9.96
CA ARG A 55 -6.08 -15.86 -11.41
C ARG A 55 -6.23 -17.23 -12.04
N PHE A 56 -7.33 -17.45 -12.74
CA PHE A 56 -7.63 -18.67 -13.45
C PHE A 56 -7.26 -18.56 -14.93
N GLN A 57 -6.80 -19.66 -15.50
CA GLN A 57 -6.45 -19.74 -16.91
C GLN A 57 -6.94 -21.04 -17.55
N SER A 58 -7.51 -20.92 -18.75
CA SER A 58 -7.94 -22.04 -19.59
C SER A 58 -7.15 -22.00 -20.89
N GLY A 59 -6.13 -22.84 -21.01
CA GLY A 59 -5.13 -22.76 -22.09
C GLY A 59 -4.56 -21.34 -22.27
N SER A 60 -4.53 -20.84 -23.51
CA SER A 60 -4.17 -19.45 -23.82
C SER A 60 -5.38 -18.53 -24.00
N GLY A 61 -6.61 -19.04 -23.82
CA GLY A 61 -7.80 -18.39 -24.38
C GLY A 61 -8.67 -17.62 -23.41
N CYS A 62 -8.86 -18.14 -22.19
CA CYS A 62 -9.66 -17.46 -21.17
C CYS A 62 -8.78 -17.15 -19.94
N THR A 63 -8.87 -15.91 -19.44
CA THR A 63 -8.28 -15.51 -18.17
C THR A 63 -9.36 -14.90 -17.27
N LEU A 64 -9.46 -15.35 -16.02
CA LEU A 64 -10.38 -14.79 -15.03
C LEU A 64 -9.58 -14.39 -13.79
N VAL A 65 -9.67 -13.13 -13.39
CA VAL A 65 -9.10 -12.60 -12.15
C VAL A 65 -10.24 -12.21 -11.23
N VAL A 66 -10.21 -12.68 -9.98
CA VAL A 66 -11.20 -12.39 -8.94
C VAL A 66 -10.46 -11.92 -7.70
N THR A 67 -10.79 -10.72 -7.21
CA THR A 67 -10.22 -10.17 -5.97
C THR A 67 -11.31 -10.02 -4.92
N ALA A 68 -11.07 -10.48 -3.69
CA ALA A 68 -12.01 -10.41 -2.58
C ALA A 68 -11.33 -9.95 -1.29
N SER A 69 -11.91 -8.95 -0.61
CA SER A 69 -11.29 -8.29 0.55
C SER A 69 -12.29 -7.58 1.48
N GLN A 70 -13.53 -8.08 1.57
CA GLN A 70 -14.51 -7.61 2.58
C GLN A 70 -15.14 -8.82 3.26
N ILE A 71 -15.19 -8.84 4.59
CA ILE A 71 -15.74 -9.98 5.34
C ILE A 71 -17.27 -9.92 5.27
N LEU A 72 -17.90 -10.96 4.73
CA LEU A 72 -19.36 -11.11 4.78
C LEU A 72 -19.79 -11.85 6.04
N ASP A 73 -19.05 -12.91 6.39
CA ASP A 73 -19.26 -13.71 7.59
C ASP A 73 -18.01 -14.53 7.94
N ALA A 74 -18.14 -15.48 8.87
CA ALA A 74 -17.05 -16.32 9.36
C ALA A 74 -16.34 -17.18 8.28
N SER A 75 -16.90 -17.33 7.08
CA SER A 75 -16.30 -18.14 6.00
C SER A 75 -16.30 -17.46 4.65
N ASN A 76 -16.99 -16.32 4.49
CA ASN A 76 -17.18 -15.68 3.20
C ASN A 76 -16.49 -14.33 3.09
N LEU A 77 -15.73 -14.14 2.01
CA LEU A 77 -15.24 -12.84 1.57
C LEU A 77 -16.05 -12.37 0.35
N ARG A 78 -16.46 -11.10 0.35
CA ARG A 78 -17.10 -10.47 -0.82
C ARG A 78 -16.07 -10.21 -1.90
N VAL A 79 -16.47 -10.48 -3.14
CA VAL A 79 -15.68 -10.11 -4.32
C VAL A 79 -15.76 -8.61 -4.55
N GLN A 80 -14.59 -7.95 -4.61
CA GLN A 80 -14.44 -6.52 -4.91
C GLN A 80 -14.32 -6.25 -6.40
N SER A 81 -13.67 -7.15 -7.14
CA SER A 81 -13.51 -7.01 -8.57
C SER A 81 -13.49 -8.36 -9.30
N ILE A 82 -13.97 -8.33 -10.54
CA ILE A 82 -13.92 -9.44 -11.49
C ILE A 82 -13.37 -8.87 -12.79
N ALA A 83 -12.29 -9.45 -13.32
CA ALA A 83 -11.77 -9.17 -14.64
C ALA A 83 -11.74 -10.47 -15.46
N PHE A 84 -12.47 -10.51 -16.56
CA PHE A 84 -12.53 -11.68 -17.44
C PHE A 84 -12.09 -11.30 -18.84
N THR A 85 -11.10 -12.01 -19.39
CA THR A 85 -10.66 -11.86 -20.77
C THR A 85 -10.97 -13.14 -21.53
N ALA A 86 -11.67 -13.01 -22.64
CA ALA A 86 -11.89 -14.06 -23.62
C ALA A 86 -11.30 -13.64 -24.96
N ASP A 87 -10.37 -14.43 -25.50
CA ASP A 87 -9.89 -14.29 -26.87
C ASP A 87 -10.38 -15.43 -27.77
N SER A 88 -9.93 -15.45 -29.02
CA SER A 88 -10.27 -16.46 -30.04
C SER A 88 -9.99 -17.93 -29.71
N GLN A 89 -9.28 -18.19 -28.63
CA GLN A 89 -8.99 -19.53 -28.12
C GLN A 89 -9.86 -19.88 -26.90
N CYS A 90 -10.68 -18.95 -26.40
CA CYS A 90 -11.57 -19.19 -25.27
C CYS A 90 -12.72 -20.13 -25.67
N PRO A 91 -12.85 -21.33 -25.07
CA PRO A 91 -13.82 -22.32 -25.50
C PRO A 91 -15.27 -21.80 -25.40
N GLY A 92 -16.02 -21.88 -26.51
CA GLY A 92 -17.42 -21.48 -26.56
C GLY A 92 -17.66 -19.99 -26.80
N PHE A 93 -16.62 -19.18 -26.89
CA PHE A 93 -16.70 -17.77 -27.25
C PHE A 93 -16.49 -17.61 -28.76
N SER A 94 -17.31 -16.77 -29.38
CA SER A 94 -17.18 -16.37 -30.78
C SER A 94 -16.50 -15.01 -30.89
N ASP A 95 -15.98 -14.64 -32.06
CA ASP A 95 -15.30 -13.35 -32.29
C ASP A 95 -16.13 -12.12 -31.83
N GLU A 96 -17.46 -12.20 -31.81
CA GLU A 96 -18.33 -11.12 -31.33
C GLU A 96 -18.44 -11.07 -29.79
N ASP A 97 -18.27 -12.21 -29.12
CA ASP A 97 -18.29 -12.38 -27.66
C ASP A 97 -16.89 -12.29 -27.02
N GLU A 98 -15.82 -12.21 -27.82
CA GLU A 98 -14.46 -11.93 -27.33
C GLU A 98 -14.34 -10.51 -26.77
N GLY A 99 -13.50 -10.34 -25.75
CA GLY A 99 -13.32 -9.05 -25.10
C GLY A 99 -12.67 -9.11 -23.72
N GLN A 100 -12.49 -7.92 -23.14
CA GLN A 100 -12.04 -7.71 -21.76
C GLN A 100 -13.19 -7.13 -20.93
N TYR A 101 -13.79 -7.97 -20.11
CA TYR A 101 -14.94 -7.64 -19.29
C TYR A 101 -14.53 -7.35 -17.85
N GLY A 102 -15.15 -6.33 -17.24
CA GLY A 102 -14.91 -5.96 -15.86
C GLY A 102 -16.19 -5.72 -15.05
N ALA A 103 -16.12 -5.99 -13.75
CA ALA A 103 -17.09 -5.51 -12.75
C ALA A 103 -16.38 -5.18 -11.44
N SER A 104 -16.88 -4.17 -10.73
CA SER A 104 -16.43 -3.83 -9.38
C SER A 104 -17.54 -3.14 -8.56
N GLY A 105 -17.31 -3.00 -7.26
CA GLY A 105 -18.21 -2.27 -6.35
C GLY A 105 -19.61 -2.89 -6.29
N ALA A 106 -20.64 -2.10 -6.61
CA ALA A 106 -22.03 -2.57 -6.52
C ALA A 106 -22.36 -3.72 -7.49
N ALA A 107 -21.63 -3.86 -8.60
CA ALA A 107 -21.86 -4.91 -9.58
C ALA A 107 -21.43 -6.30 -9.11
N THR A 108 -20.53 -6.38 -8.11
CA THR A 108 -20.02 -7.65 -7.55
C THR A 108 -20.65 -7.98 -6.20
N LYS A 109 -21.69 -7.23 -5.77
CA LYS A 109 -22.29 -7.37 -4.43
C LYS A 109 -22.81 -8.77 -4.10
N ASP A 110 -23.28 -9.49 -5.11
CA ASP A 110 -23.84 -10.84 -4.96
C ASP A 110 -22.79 -11.92 -5.28
N SER A 111 -21.51 -11.56 -5.42
CA SER A 111 -20.39 -12.49 -5.64
C SER A 111 -19.52 -12.62 -4.38
N TRP A 112 -19.10 -13.85 -4.06
CA TRP A 112 -18.30 -14.13 -2.86
C TRP A 112 -17.35 -15.32 -3.05
N LEU A 113 -16.31 -15.36 -2.22
CA LEU A 113 -15.44 -16.51 -1.99
C LEU A 113 -15.82 -17.16 -0.67
N THR A 114 -15.97 -18.48 -0.64
CA THR A 114 -16.11 -19.26 0.60
C THR A 114 -14.79 -19.95 0.91
N LEU A 115 -14.15 -19.58 2.01
CA LEU A 115 -12.88 -20.13 2.45
C LEU A 115 -13.13 -21.23 3.49
N SER A 116 -12.27 -22.26 3.51
CA SER A 116 -12.31 -23.31 4.54
C SER A 116 -11.94 -22.81 5.94
N GLN A 117 -11.22 -21.70 6.01
CA GLN A 117 -10.91 -20.91 7.21
C GLN A 117 -10.66 -19.46 6.80
N THR A 118 -10.99 -18.49 7.65
CA THR A 118 -10.82 -17.05 7.39
C THR A 118 -9.68 -16.43 8.20
N GLU A 119 -9.02 -17.27 9.00
CA GLU A 119 -7.93 -16.92 9.90
C GLU A 119 -6.72 -17.79 9.59
N ILE A 120 -5.54 -17.22 9.86
CA ILE A 120 -4.25 -17.90 9.77
C ILE A 120 -3.72 -18.04 11.19
N GLY A 121 -3.63 -19.28 11.67
CA GLY A 121 -3.35 -19.60 13.07
C GLY A 121 -1.87 -19.60 13.45
N GLU A 122 -1.03 -18.75 12.86
CA GLU A 122 0.40 -18.66 13.23
C GLU A 122 0.84 -17.25 13.63
N GLU A 123 1.60 -17.20 14.72
CA GLU A 123 2.17 -16.00 15.33
C GLU A 123 3.31 -15.46 14.44
N ASN A 124 3.12 -14.26 13.88
CA ASN A 124 4.21 -13.37 13.46
C ASN A 124 5.28 -13.96 12.51
N VAL A 125 4.87 -14.67 11.45
CA VAL A 125 5.79 -15.04 10.36
C VAL A 125 5.46 -14.27 9.08
N PRO A 126 6.43 -13.57 8.46
CA PRO A 126 6.22 -12.86 7.19
C PRO A 126 5.65 -13.74 6.05
N GLU A 127 5.84 -15.05 6.17
CA GLU A 127 5.33 -16.07 5.27
C GLU A 127 4.54 -17.11 6.10
N SER A 128 3.21 -16.99 6.13
CA SER A 128 2.33 -18.03 6.68
C SER A 128 1.71 -18.88 5.57
N CYS A 129 1.13 -20.02 5.95
CA CYS A 129 0.38 -20.90 5.04
C CYS A 129 -1.12 -20.79 5.26
N PHE A 130 -1.86 -20.48 4.21
CA PHE A 130 -3.26 -20.84 4.15
C PHE A 130 -3.35 -22.25 3.52
N VAL A 131 -3.86 -23.23 4.26
CA VAL A 131 -4.06 -24.60 3.75
C VAL A 131 -5.54 -24.89 3.74
N GLY A 132 -6.09 -25.16 2.57
CA GLY A 132 -7.51 -25.43 2.49
C GLY A 132 -8.12 -25.27 1.12
N SER A 133 -9.38 -24.86 1.11
CA SER A 133 -10.15 -24.68 -0.11
C SER A 133 -10.79 -23.30 -0.18
N ILE A 134 -10.87 -22.78 -1.40
CA ILE A 134 -11.53 -21.52 -1.74
C ILE A 134 -12.58 -21.83 -2.81
N THR A 135 -13.85 -21.65 -2.49
CA THR A 135 -14.96 -21.81 -3.44
C THR A 135 -15.36 -20.45 -3.99
N VAL A 136 -15.25 -20.27 -5.29
CA VAL A 136 -15.65 -19.04 -5.99
C VAL A 136 -17.10 -19.14 -6.43
N ASN A 137 -17.93 -18.18 -6.00
CA ASN A 137 -19.31 -18.03 -6.44
C ASN A 137 -19.49 -16.64 -7.06
N LEU A 138 -19.81 -16.60 -8.35
CA LEU A 138 -20.03 -15.36 -9.09
C LEU A 138 -21.50 -15.24 -9.49
N ASP A 139 -22.17 -14.22 -8.95
CA ASP A 139 -23.47 -13.73 -9.40
C ASP A 139 -23.27 -12.25 -9.73
N SER A 140 -22.87 -12.00 -10.98
CA SER A 140 -22.49 -10.67 -11.45
C SER A 140 -22.58 -10.60 -12.98
N THR A 141 -22.83 -9.39 -13.49
CA THR A 141 -22.70 -9.08 -14.91
C THR A 141 -21.47 -8.22 -15.12
N VAL A 142 -20.51 -8.72 -15.89
CA VAL A 142 -19.29 -8.00 -16.28
C VAL A 142 -19.48 -7.35 -17.64
N THR A 143 -18.84 -6.21 -17.87
CA THR A 143 -19.10 -5.36 -19.05
C THR A 143 -17.83 -4.95 -19.78
N GLU A 144 -17.95 -4.76 -21.09
CA GLU A 144 -16.93 -4.16 -21.97
C GLU A 144 -17.62 -3.17 -22.90
N GLY A 145 -17.59 -1.87 -22.57
CA GLY A 145 -18.38 -0.88 -23.31
C GLY A 145 -19.87 -1.19 -23.25
N ASP A 146 -20.47 -1.50 -24.40
CA ASP A 146 -21.89 -1.88 -24.51
C ASP A 146 -22.12 -3.41 -24.43
N LYS A 147 -21.05 -4.22 -24.35
CA LYS A 147 -21.16 -5.67 -24.22
C LYS A 147 -21.38 -6.07 -22.76
N GLU A 148 -22.20 -7.08 -22.54
CA GLU A 148 -22.49 -7.64 -21.22
C GLU A 148 -22.28 -9.16 -21.24
N LEU A 149 -21.69 -9.69 -20.17
CA LEU A 149 -21.54 -11.12 -19.93
C LEU A 149 -21.98 -11.39 -18.49
N ALA A 150 -23.03 -12.21 -18.31
CA ALA A 150 -23.54 -12.53 -16.98
C ALA A 150 -22.99 -13.87 -16.51
N PHE A 151 -22.45 -13.92 -15.29
CA PHE A 151 -22.25 -15.16 -14.55
C PHE A 151 -23.56 -15.53 -13.89
N ILE A 152 -24.13 -16.66 -14.30
CA ILE A 152 -25.50 -17.07 -13.97
C ILE A 152 -25.55 -18.33 -13.10
N GLY A 153 -24.40 -18.83 -12.66
CA GLY A 153 -24.28 -19.95 -11.73
C GLY A 153 -23.01 -20.75 -11.92
N GLY A 154 -22.96 -21.91 -11.26
CA GLY A 154 -21.75 -22.72 -11.15
C GLY A 154 -20.79 -22.16 -10.10
N SER A 155 -19.74 -22.92 -9.82
CA SER A 155 -18.71 -22.55 -8.84
C SER A 155 -17.38 -23.15 -9.27
N LEU A 156 -16.29 -22.47 -8.93
CA LEU A 156 -14.94 -23.02 -9.00
C LEU A 156 -14.49 -23.38 -7.59
N VAL A 157 -13.79 -24.50 -7.42
CA VAL A 157 -13.17 -24.89 -6.17
C VAL A 157 -11.68 -24.94 -6.38
N VAL A 158 -10.95 -24.12 -5.61
CA VAL A 158 -9.50 -24.06 -5.59
C VAL A 158 -9.02 -24.78 -4.34
N GLU A 159 -8.17 -25.79 -4.50
CA GLU A 159 -7.58 -26.55 -3.39
C GLU A 159 -6.06 -26.51 -3.47
N GLY A 160 -5.39 -26.29 -2.34
CA GLY A 160 -3.94 -26.27 -2.27
C GLY A 160 -3.39 -25.68 -0.97
N ASP A 161 -2.07 -25.53 -0.95
CA ASP A 161 -1.33 -24.77 0.06
C ASP A 161 -0.94 -23.43 -0.56
N PHE A 162 -1.33 -22.34 0.09
CA PHE A 162 -1.17 -20.99 -0.44
C PHE A 162 -0.18 -20.23 0.43
N PRO A 163 0.99 -19.85 -0.11
CA PRO A 163 1.88 -18.94 0.59
C PRO A 163 1.14 -17.61 0.76
N THR A 164 1.16 -17.09 1.98
CA THR A 164 0.52 -15.81 2.29
C THR A 164 1.59 -14.78 2.57
N THR A 165 1.31 -13.54 2.18
CA THR A 165 2.19 -12.41 2.47
C THR A 165 1.52 -11.51 3.50
N ALA A 166 2.31 -11.08 4.48
CA ALA A 166 1.89 -10.07 5.44
C ALA A 166 1.78 -8.70 4.74
N LEU A 167 0.65 -8.02 4.94
CA LEU A 167 0.51 -6.60 4.65
C LEU A 167 0.10 -5.90 5.95
N ASP A 168 0.71 -4.75 6.29
CA ASP A 168 0.38 -3.92 7.46
C ASP A 168 -0.95 -3.18 7.27
N SER A 169 -2.00 -3.97 7.03
CA SER A 169 -3.35 -3.53 6.76
C SER A 169 -4.26 -4.09 7.84
N SER A 170 -5.18 -3.23 8.32
CA SER A 170 -6.26 -3.65 9.20
C SER A 170 -7.04 -4.82 8.59
N CYS A 171 -7.65 -5.64 9.44
CA CYS A 171 -8.59 -6.66 8.95
C CYS A 171 -9.65 -6.03 8.04
N PRO A 172 -10.08 -6.76 6.99
CA PRO A 172 -11.00 -6.20 6.05
C PRO A 172 -12.30 -5.83 6.75
N ALA A 173 -12.80 -4.64 6.44
CA ALA A 173 -14.07 -4.15 6.95
C ALA A 173 -15.18 -5.17 6.65
N GLN A 174 -16.17 -5.32 7.53
CA GLN A 174 -17.40 -6.03 7.20
C GLN A 174 -18.33 -5.17 6.35
N CYS A 175 -18.28 -3.85 6.54
CA CYS A 175 -19.09 -2.88 5.81
C CYS A 175 -18.35 -1.55 5.64
N LEU A 176 -18.70 -0.79 4.59
CA LEU A 176 -18.25 0.60 4.41
C LEU A 176 -19.43 1.58 4.45
N VAL A 177 -20.62 1.09 4.11
CA VAL A 177 -21.88 1.83 4.15
C VAL A 177 -23.00 0.93 4.67
N ASN A 178 -24.07 1.51 5.20
CA ASN A 178 -25.19 0.72 5.73
C ASN A 178 -25.82 -0.22 4.70
N SER A 179 -25.71 0.09 3.40
CA SER A 179 -26.22 -0.81 2.34
C SER A 179 -25.40 -2.09 2.15
N ASP A 180 -24.22 -2.18 2.77
CA ASP A 180 -23.46 -3.43 2.83
C ASP A 180 -23.98 -4.38 3.92
N CYS A 181 -24.76 -3.87 4.88
CA CYS A 181 -25.29 -4.64 6.00
C CYS A 181 -26.69 -5.22 5.71
N ALA A 182 -27.08 -6.23 6.49
CA ALA A 182 -28.39 -6.83 6.35
C ALA A 182 -29.51 -5.86 6.76
N ASP A 183 -30.74 -6.14 6.32
CA ASP A 183 -31.91 -5.34 6.68
C ASP A 183 -32.07 -5.28 8.23
N GLY A 184 -31.93 -4.08 8.80
CA GLY A 184 -31.99 -3.85 10.25
C GLY A 184 -30.63 -3.73 10.94
N GLU A 185 -29.54 -3.63 10.17
CA GLU A 185 -28.20 -3.31 10.65
C GLU A 185 -27.67 -2.00 10.04
N ILE A 186 -26.84 -1.28 10.80
CA ILE A 186 -26.06 -0.11 10.36
C ILE A 186 -24.59 -0.45 10.35
N CYS A 187 -23.84 0.21 9.47
CA CYS A 187 -22.39 0.10 9.46
C CYS A 187 -21.80 1.08 10.49
N VAL A 188 -21.16 0.54 11.52
CA VAL A 188 -20.49 1.29 12.59
C VAL A 188 -19.08 0.76 12.72
N ASP A 189 -18.08 1.65 12.64
CA ASP A 189 -16.65 1.30 12.74
C ASP A 189 -16.28 0.06 11.90
N ASN A 190 -16.78 0.02 10.67
CA ASN A 190 -16.56 -1.04 9.68
C ASN A 190 -17.16 -2.41 10.05
N ALA A 191 -18.06 -2.48 11.03
CA ALA A 191 -18.83 -3.67 11.42
C ALA A 191 -20.34 -3.44 11.25
N CYS A 192 -21.08 -4.50 10.88
CA CYS A 192 -22.53 -4.43 10.84
C CYS A 192 -23.12 -4.65 12.24
N GLU A 193 -23.75 -3.61 12.78
CA GLU A 193 -24.36 -3.62 14.10
C GLU A 193 -25.89 -3.44 13.99
N PRO A 194 -26.69 -4.05 14.87
CA PRO A 194 -28.14 -3.90 14.84
C PRO A 194 -28.57 -2.43 15.03
N GLU A 195 -29.55 -1.96 14.25
CA GLU A 195 -30.10 -0.60 14.38
C GLU A 195 -30.79 -0.44 15.76
N GLY A 196 -30.05 0.06 16.76
CA GLY A 196 -30.57 0.37 18.10
C GLY A 196 -29.94 -0.38 19.28
N GLY A 197 -28.69 -0.82 19.20
CA GLY A 197 -27.92 -1.30 20.36
C GLY A 197 -27.69 -0.19 21.39
N GLU A 198 -28.01 -0.48 22.65
CA GLU A 198 -27.93 0.44 23.79
C GLU A 198 -26.47 0.83 24.09
N GLU A 199 -26.20 2.13 24.25
CA GLU A 199 -24.96 2.58 24.89
C GLU A 199 -24.91 2.04 26.32
N GLU A 200 -24.01 1.08 26.58
CA GLU A 200 -23.48 0.87 27.93
C GLU A 200 -22.52 2.01 28.25
N SER A 201 -23.11 3.17 28.54
CA SER A 201 -22.51 4.24 29.31
C SER A 201 -22.25 3.75 30.75
N GLY A 202 -21.08 3.19 30.99
CA GLY A 202 -20.52 2.95 32.32
C GLY A 202 -19.80 4.18 32.90
N THR A 203 -20.55 5.21 33.31
CA THR A 203 -20.02 6.32 34.14
C THR A 203 -20.02 5.93 35.62
N THR A 204 -18.94 6.18 36.37
CA THR A 204 -18.88 6.98 37.64
C THR A 204 -17.57 6.71 38.41
N THR A 205 -16.96 7.56 39.27
CA THR A 205 -16.91 9.02 39.55
C THR A 205 -16.04 9.18 40.82
N THR A 206 -15.11 10.16 40.84
CA THR A 206 -14.47 10.87 41.99
C THR A 206 -13.53 10.11 42.95
N THR A 207 -12.47 10.68 43.53
CA THR A 207 -12.32 11.98 44.24
C THR A 207 -10.85 12.42 44.40
N ASP A 208 -10.63 13.73 44.27
CA ASP A 208 -9.79 14.68 45.04
C ASP A 208 -8.41 14.32 45.63
N GLY A 209 -7.46 15.26 45.46
CA GLY A 209 -6.30 15.44 46.33
C GLY A 209 -5.13 16.19 45.69
N GLY A 210 -5.19 17.52 45.64
CA GLY A 210 -4.15 18.36 45.03
C GLY A 210 -2.84 18.49 45.81
N SER A 211 -1.84 19.13 45.18
CA SER A 211 -1.16 20.34 45.70
C SER A 211 0.00 20.75 44.79
N SER A 212 -0.07 21.99 44.32
CA SER A 212 0.97 23.02 44.20
C SER A 212 2.45 22.63 44.12
N SER A 213 3.17 23.22 43.16
CA SER A 213 4.29 24.12 43.45
C SER A 213 4.62 24.99 42.24
N GLU A 214 4.54 26.30 42.47
CA GLU A 214 5.14 27.36 41.66
C GLU A 214 6.68 27.31 41.81
N SER A 215 7.40 27.78 40.79
CA SER A 215 8.63 28.55 40.98
C SER A 215 8.92 29.32 39.69
N GLU A 216 8.68 30.63 39.79
CA GLU A 216 9.19 31.69 38.93
C GLU A 216 10.71 31.81 39.09
N SER A 217 11.44 32.22 38.03
CA SER A 217 12.66 33.02 38.13
C SER A 217 13.01 33.67 36.77
N GLU A 218 12.59 34.92 36.62
CA GLU A 218 13.24 36.04 35.94
C GLU A 218 14.77 36.06 36.16
N SER A 219 15.69 36.63 35.37
CA SER A 219 15.69 37.66 34.31
C SER A 219 17.16 37.82 33.86
N SER A 220 17.44 38.33 32.66
CA SER A 220 18.51 39.34 32.47
C SER A 220 18.47 39.91 31.04
N SER A 221 17.93 41.11 30.91
CA SER A 221 18.10 42.01 29.78
C SER A 221 19.46 42.72 29.84
N SER A 222 20.05 42.99 28.68
CA SER A 222 21.10 44.01 28.51
C SER A 222 21.01 44.53 27.07
N GLU A 223 20.50 45.76 26.94
CA GLU A 223 20.47 46.52 25.69
C GLU A 223 21.90 46.85 25.21
N SER A 224 22.21 46.57 23.94
CA SER A 224 23.33 47.18 23.23
C SER A 224 23.06 47.24 21.72
N GLU A 225 22.42 48.34 21.33
CA GLU A 225 22.31 48.86 19.97
C GLU A 225 23.68 48.90 19.25
N THR A 226 23.99 47.84 18.50
CA THR A 226 24.34 47.85 17.06
C THR A 226 24.67 46.42 16.64
N GLY A 227 23.70 45.74 16.03
CA GLY A 227 23.85 44.40 15.45
C GLY A 227 23.77 43.28 16.48
N ASP A 228 23.05 42.20 16.12
CA ASP A 228 22.96 40.93 16.85
C ASP A 228 22.00 40.91 18.06
N ASP A 229 20.70 41.20 17.86
CA ASP A 229 19.67 40.88 18.87
C ASP A 229 19.02 39.54 18.56
N CYS A 230 19.87 38.51 18.46
CA CYS A 230 19.42 37.17 18.17
C CYS A 230 18.52 36.61 19.28
N GLY A 231 17.31 36.18 18.91
CA GLY A 231 16.30 35.63 19.81
C GLY A 231 15.26 36.65 20.27
N ASN A 232 15.12 37.78 19.57
CA ASN A 232 14.12 38.81 19.84
C ASN A 232 12.75 38.53 19.20
N GLY A 233 12.67 37.47 18.39
CA GLY A 233 11.48 37.03 17.67
C GLY A 233 11.21 37.77 16.36
N VAL A 234 12.18 38.50 15.80
CA VAL A 234 12.13 39.22 14.53
C VAL A 234 13.45 39.06 13.79
N ILE A 235 13.42 38.61 12.54
CA ILE A 235 14.64 38.51 11.71
C ILE A 235 15.13 39.92 11.32
N ASP A 236 16.24 40.35 11.89
CA ASP A 236 16.85 41.66 11.65
C ASP A 236 17.85 41.67 10.46
N PRO A 237 18.22 42.86 9.92
CA PRO A 237 19.18 42.95 8.82
C PRO A 237 20.55 42.36 9.18
N GLY A 238 20.85 41.17 8.65
CA GLY A 238 22.10 40.45 8.89
C GLY A 238 21.90 39.08 9.54
N GLU A 239 20.70 38.78 10.02
CA GLU A 239 20.32 37.48 10.58
C GLU A 239 19.72 36.59 9.48
N GLU A 240 19.99 35.29 9.58
CA GLU A 240 19.39 34.28 8.69
C GLU A 240 18.05 33.77 9.26
N CYS A 241 17.90 33.81 10.58
CA CYS A 241 16.74 33.38 11.34
C CYS A 241 16.72 34.09 12.71
N ASP A 242 15.58 34.05 13.42
CA ASP A 242 15.48 34.44 14.84
C ASP A 242 14.52 33.49 15.59
N GLY A 243 15.06 32.68 16.51
CA GLY A 243 14.28 31.76 17.32
C GLY A 243 13.52 30.74 16.46
N ALA A 244 12.18 30.85 16.42
CA ALA A 244 11.33 30.02 15.56
C ALA A 244 11.13 30.60 14.14
N GLN A 245 11.56 31.84 13.89
CA GLN A 245 11.48 32.47 12.59
C GLN A 245 12.68 32.08 11.73
N ILE A 246 12.56 31.00 10.98
CA ILE A 246 13.62 30.48 10.09
C ILE A 246 13.61 31.10 8.68
N ASN A 247 12.94 32.24 8.48
CA ASN A 247 12.84 32.95 7.20
C ASN A 247 12.33 32.09 6.01
N GLY A 248 11.56 31.04 6.28
CA GLY A 248 11.10 30.09 5.27
C GLY A 248 12.15 29.06 4.83
N ALA A 249 13.35 29.07 5.43
CA ALA A 249 14.35 28.04 5.23
C ALA A 249 13.80 26.68 5.66
N ASN A 250 14.20 25.65 4.94
CA ASN A 250 13.86 24.27 5.22
C ASN A 250 15.05 23.39 4.80
N CYS A 251 15.07 22.15 5.28
CA CYS A 251 16.17 21.23 5.01
C CYS A 251 16.32 20.92 3.51
N VAL A 252 15.22 20.98 2.75
CA VAL A 252 15.20 20.76 1.30
C VAL A 252 15.99 21.84 0.55
N ASP A 253 15.79 23.11 0.89
CA ASP A 253 16.53 24.23 0.30
C ASP A 253 18.03 24.22 0.65
N ALA A 254 18.38 23.60 1.78
CA ALA A 254 19.75 23.38 2.22
C ALA A 254 20.42 22.13 1.62
N GLY A 255 19.70 21.34 0.82
CA GLY A 255 20.24 20.14 0.15
C GLY A 255 20.12 18.85 0.95
N PHE A 256 19.24 18.81 1.96
CA PHE A 256 18.89 17.62 2.76
C PHE A 256 17.46 17.13 2.45
N PHE A 257 17.17 15.85 2.67
CA PHE A 257 15.85 15.25 2.36
C PHE A 257 14.73 15.74 3.26
N GLY A 258 15.02 15.93 4.55
CA GLY A 258 14.01 16.29 5.54
C GLY A 258 14.63 16.70 6.87
N GLY A 259 13.82 16.71 7.92
CA GLY A 259 14.20 17.17 9.25
C GLY A 259 13.85 18.63 9.50
N ASP A 260 14.36 19.15 10.62
CA ASP A 260 14.04 20.49 11.10
C ASP A 260 15.27 21.40 11.04
N VAL A 261 15.16 22.50 10.30
CA VAL A 261 16.12 23.61 10.39
C VAL A 261 15.82 24.38 11.66
N SER A 262 16.82 24.55 12.51
CA SER A 262 16.70 25.34 13.73
C SER A 262 17.50 26.63 13.62
N CYS A 263 17.19 27.61 14.46
CA CYS A 263 17.97 28.83 14.54
C CYS A 263 18.99 28.73 15.67
N SER A 264 20.27 28.93 15.34
CA SER A 264 21.34 28.89 16.34
C SER A 264 21.27 30.12 17.27
N ALA A 265 21.94 30.06 18.42
CA ALA A 265 22.09 31.22 19.31
C ALA A 265 22.91 32.38 18.69
N ALA A 266 23.44 32.19 17.48
CA ALA A 266 24.12 33.22 16.68
C ALA A 266 23.27 33.71 15.49
N CYS A 267 21.98 33.35 15.42
CA CYS A 267 21.03 33.73 14.36
C CYS A 267 21.48 33.33 12.95
N THR A 268 22.19 32.22 12.91
CA THR A 268 22.49 31.46 11.69
C THR A 268 21.59 30.24 11.64
N LEU A 269 21.31 29.78 10.43
CA LEU A 269 20.61 28.50 10.26
C LEU A 269 21.49 27.36 10.79
N ASP A 270 20.88 26.46 11.56
CA ASP A 270 21.49 25.24 12.06
C ASP A 270 20.77 24.05 11.42
N GLU A 271 21.46 23.44 10.46
CA GLU A 271 21.02 22.31 9.64
C GLU A 271 21.36 20.96 10.31
N SER A 272 21.87 20.94 11.54
CA SER A 272 22.22 19.68 12.22
C SER A 272 21.02 18.78 12.53
N GLY A 273 19.81 19.34 12.52
CA GLY A 273 18.54 18.60 12.59
C GLY A 273 18.02 18.10 11.24
N CYS A 274 18.72 18.42 10.14
CA CYS A 274 18.39 17.92 8.82
C CYS A 274 18.91 16.50 8.60
N SER A 275 18.11 15.68 7.92
CA SER A 275 18.42 14.29 7.60
C SER A 275 18.64 14.10 6.10
N ASN A 276 19.62 13.26 5.76
CA ASN A 276 19.76 12.64 4.45
C ASN A 276 19.09 11.26 4.40
N ASP A 277 18.37 10.91 5.46
CA ASP A 277 17.56 9.70 5.49
C ASP A 277 16.42 9.89 4.50
N GLN A 278 16.27 8.94 3.59
CA GLN A 278 15.19 8.93 2.64
C GLN A 278 13.84 8.85 3.34
N PRO A 279 12.74 9.23 2.68
CA PRO A 279 11.46 8.65 3.05
C PRO A 279 11.61 7.12 2.98
N ASP A 280 11.20 6.43 4.05
CA ASP A 280 11.25 4.96 4.13
C ASP A 280 10.41 4.27 3.03
N GLU A 281 9.65 5.05 2.25
CA GLU A 281 8.68 4.65 1.25
C GLU A 281 8.70 5.65 0.07
N GLY A 282 8.33 5.20 -1.13
CA GLY A 282 8.05 6.11 -2.26
C GLY A 282 9.14 6.28 -3.33
N PHE A 283 9.03 7.35 -4.14
CA PHE A 283 10.04 7.63 -5.17
C PHE A 283 11.45 7.74 -4.58
N TRP A 284 12.39 7.07 -5.24
CA TRP A 284 13.78 6.94 -4.85
C TRP A 284 14.02 6.09 -3.61
N SER A 285 13.04 5.47 -2.96
CA SER A 285 13.32 4.57 -1.84
C SER A 285 14.08 3.32 -2.31
N PRO A 286 14.92 2.69 -1.47
CA PRO A 286 15.53 1.41 -1.80
C PRO A 286 14.46 0.32 -1.94
N CYS A 287 14.60 -0.54 -2.94
CA CYS A 287 13.65 -1.62 -3.20
C CYS A 287 14.36 -2.93 -3.52
N SER A 288 13.63 -4.03 -3.39
CA SER A 288 14.00 -5.35 -3.90
C SER A 288 13.03 -5.84 -4.99
N SER A 289 11.85 -5.22 -5.08
CA SER A 289 10.81 -5.49 -6.06
C SER A 289 9.91 -4.27 -6.27
N ASP A 290 9.12 -4.27 -7.34
CA ASP A 290 8.16 -3.20 -7.65
C ASP A 290 7.15 -2.95 -6.51
N ALA A 291 6.93 -3.94 -5.64
CA ALA A 291 6.00 -3.85 -4.52
C ALA A 291 6.53 -3.03 -3.34
N ASP A 292 7.85 -2.82 -3.26
CA ASP A 292 8.45 -1.95 -2.24
C ASP A 292 8.29 -0.46 -2.61
N CYS A 293 7.65 -0.18 -3.75
CA CYS A 293 7.45 1.15 -4.29
C CYS A 293 6.04 1.64 -4.04
N SER A 294 5.97 2.83 -3.47
CA SER A 294 4.79 3.46 -2.90
C SER A 294 4.70 4.91 -3.42
N ASP A 295 3.68 5.67 -3.02
CA ASP A 295 3.56 7.11 -3.34
C ASP A 295 3.74 7.48 -4.83
N GLY A 296 3.26 6.62 -5.73
CA GLY A 296 3.26 6.80 -7.18
C GLY A 296 4.51 6.30 -7.91
N ALA A 297 5.48 5.74 -7.18
CA ALA A 297 6.51 4.90 -7.77
C ALA A 297 5.94 3.49 -7.95
N ASP A 298 5.95 2.99 -9.18
CA ASP A 298 5.29 1.73 -9.55
C ASP A 298 6.28 0.66 -10.03
N MET A 299 7.59 0.92 -9.92
CA MET A 299 8.63 -0.01 -10.35
C MET A 299 9.93 0.13 -9.57
N CYS A 300 10.63 -0.99 -9.42
CA CYS A 300 11.95 -1.08 -8.84
C CYS A 300 13.01 -1.20 -9.94
N ALA A 301 13.84 -0.17 -10.08
CA ALA A 301 14.95 -0.17 -11.03
C ALA A 301 16.13 -1.00 -10.50
N ASP A 302 16.17 -2.29 -10.84
CA ASP A 302 17.17 -3.27 -10.40
C ASP A 302 18.49 -3.29 -11.19
N LEU A 303 18.63 -2.41 -12.19
CA LEU A 303 19.77 -2.40 -13.11
C LEU A 303 21.06 -1.79 -12.53
N PHE A 304 21.02 -1.35 -11.27
CA PHE A 304 22.12 -0.71 -10.55
C PHE A 304 22.47 -1.48 -9.28
N PRO A 305 23.70 -1.35 -8.74
CA PRO A 305 24.11 -2.04 -7.52
C PRO A 305 23.23 -1.72 -6.30
N ASP A 306 22.53 -0.58 -6.32
CA ASP A 306 21.56 -0.14 -5.33
C ASP A 306 20.20 0.08 -6.04
N PRO A 307 19.25 -0.87 -5.97
CA PRO A 307 17.94 -0.73 -6.62
C PRO A 307 17.08 0.32 -5.94
N TYR A 308 16.24 1.01 -6.72
CA TYR A 308 15.39 2.08 -6.20
C TYR A 308 14.05 2.19 -6.89
N CYS A 309 13.09 2.74 -6.16
CA CYS A 309 11.73 2.96 -6.63
C CYS A 309 11.64 4.13 -7.61
N THR A 310 10.98 3.90 -8.73
CA THR A 310 10.81 4.86 -9.82
C THR A 310 9.51 4.58 -10.57
N THR A 311 9.30 5.25 -11.70
CA THR A 311 8.16 5.06 -12.58
C THR A 311 8.61 5.02 -14.04
N SER A 312 7.71 4.55 -14.91
CA SER A 312 7.96 4.51 -16.35
C SER A 312 7.97 5.93 -16.93
N CYS A 313 8.84 6.16 -17.90
CA CYS A 313 8.93 7.45 -18.59
C CYS A 313 9.14 7.26 -20.09
N ASN A 314 8.67 8.24 -20.86
CA ASN A 314 8.92 8.36 -22.30
C ASN A 314 9.77 9.59 -22.63
N SER A 315 9.88 10.54 -21.70
CA SER A 315 10.69 11.76 -21.81
C SER A 315 11.04 12.31 -20.43
N ASP A 316 12.04 13.20 -20.35
CA ASP A 316 12.44 13.86 -19.10
C ASP A 316 11.30 14.65 -18.44
N ALA A 317 10.30 15.07 -19.21
CA ALA A 317 9.12 15.73 -18.68
C ALA A 317 8.26 14.82 -17.79
N ASP A 318 8.29 13.50 -18.01
CA ASP A 318 7.57 12.52 -17.18
C ASP A 318 8.28 12.33 -15.82
N CYS A 319 9.58 12.66 -15.76
CA CYS A 319 10.37 12.61 -14.54
C CYS A 319 10.40 13.94 -13.80
N ALA A 320 9.94 15.03 -14.41
CA ALA A 320 9.97 16.35 -13.79
C ALA A 320 9.02 16.41 -12.58
N GLY A 321 9.59 16.60 -11.40
CA GLY A 321 8.83 16.77 -10.15
C GLY A 321 8.37 15.47 -9.49
N ILE A 322 8.81 14.30 -9.96
CA ILE A 322 8.63 13.05 -9.21
C ILE A 322 9.59 13.06 -8.02
N GLY A 323 9.05 12.85 -6.81
CA GLY A 323 9.79 12.80 -5.53
C GLY A 323 10.83 13.93 -5.37
N GLN A 324 10.50 15.01 -4.65
CA GLN A 324 11.46 16.10 -4.40
C GLN A 324 12.78 15.53 -3.86
N VAL A 325 13.78 15.48 -4.72
CA VAL A 325 15.14 15.05 -4.38
C VAL A 325 15.87 16.28 -3.87
N ALA A 326 16.46 16.18 -2.69
CA ALA A 326 17.26 17.26 -2.17
C ALA A 326 18.53 17.44 -3.05
N GLY A 327 18.85 18.69 -3.40
CA GLY A 327 20.05 19.06 -4.15
C GLY A 327 19.87 19.26 -5.66
N ALA A 328 20.98 19.32 -6.39
CA ALA A 328 21.05 19.69 -7.82
C ALA A 328 20.91 18.52 -8.81
N ALA A 329 20.44 17.35 -8.35
CA ALA A 329 20.20 16.20 -9.22
C ALA A 329 18.82 16.33 -9.88
N GLU A 330 18.78 16.35 -11.21
CA GLU A 330 17.51 16.41 -11.94
C GLU A 330 17.09 15.01 -12.40
N PRO A 331 15.86 14.56 -12.07
CA PRO A 331 15.32 13.31 -12.58
C PRO A 331 15.26 13.34 -14.11
N THR A 332 15.83 12.33 -14.74
CA THR A 332 15.94 12.23 -16.20
C THR A 332 15.38 10.88 -16.67
N CYS A 333 14.84 10.82 -17.88
CA CYS A 333 14.31 9.58 -18.40
C CYS A 333 15.43 8.71 -18.99
N ALA A 334 15.65 7.53 -18.41
CA ALA A 334 16.64 6.59 -18.93
C ALA A 334 16.22 6.05 -20.30
N PHE A 335 17.19 5.65 -21.11
CA PHE A 335 16.93 5.01 -22.41
C PHE A 335 16.06 3.73 -22.29
N PHE A 336 16.10 3.08 -21.13
CA PHE A 336 15.32 1.87 -20.84
C PHE A 336 13.88 2.17 -20.37
N GLY A 337 13.46 3.44 -20.31
CA GLY A 337 12.07 3.83 -20.10
C GLY A 337 11.64 3.98 -18.65
N PHE A 338 12.57 4.31 -17.74
CA PHE A 338 12.28 4.62 -16.34
C PHE A 338 13.07 5.84 -15.87
N CYS A 339 12.58 6.55 -14.86
CA CYS A 339 13.25 7.74 -14.35
C CYS A 339 14.46 7.38 -13.49
N TYR A 340 15.56 8.10 -13.66
CA TYR A 340 16.76 7.96 -12.83
C TYR A 340 17.29 9.34 -12.42
N LEU A 341 18.11 9.39 -11.37
CA LEU A 341 18.78 10.61 -10.93
C LEU A 341 20.11 10.79 -11.64
N ASP A 342 20.25 11.84 -12.46
CA ASP A 342 21.54 12.19 -13.05
C ASP A 342 22.37 13.02 -12.07
N CYS A 343 23.26 12.35 -11.33
CA CYS A 343 24.19 12.98 -10.38
C CYS A 343 25.44 13.60 -11.10
N GLY A 344 25.52 13.58 -12.45
CA GLY A 344 26.67 14.02 -13.28
C GLY A 344 27.10 15.50 -13.17
N GLY A 345 26.31 16.33 -12.46
CA GLY A 345 26.64 17.72 -12.13
C GLY A 345 27.45 17.91 -10.83
N GLY A 346 27.79 16.83 -10.11
CA GLY A 346 28.41 16.89 -8.78
C GLY A 346 27.39 16.94 -7.63
N GLY A 347 26.20 16.35 -7.83
CA GLY A 347 25.17 16.23 -6.80
C GLY A 347 25.34 14.98 -5.93
N PHE A 348 24.82 15.03 -4.71
CA PHE A 348 24.72 13.89 -3.81
C PHE A 348 23.50 13.04 -4.19
N CYS A 349 23.64 11.72 -4.27
CA CYS A 349 22.50 10.80 -4.33
C CYS A 349 22.17 10.34 -2.86
N PRO A 350 20.91 9.96 -2.55
CA PRO A 350 20.52 9.51 -1.20
C PRO A 350 21.33 8.32 -0.72
N SER A 351 21.64 8.24 0.59
CA SER A 351 22.16 6.99 1.16
C SER A 351 21.05 5.93 1.18
N PRO A 352 21.32 4.65 0.85
CA PRO A 352 22.63 4.03 0.60
C PRO A 352 23.13 4.09 -0.85
N MET A 353 22.45 4.80 -1.75
CA MET A 353 22.78 4.79 -3.17
C MET A 353 24.16 5.35 -3.47
N THR A 354 24.89 4.63 -4.31
CA THR A 354 26.16 5.08 -4.86
C THR A 354 25.93 5.82 -6.17
N CYS A 355 26.35 7.09 -6.24
CA CYS A 355 26.26 7.85 -7.48
C CYS A 355 27.16 7.23 -8.56
N VAL A 356 26.57 6.85 -9.70
CA VAL A 356 27.27 6.32 -10.88
C VAL A 356 26.86 7.08 -12.14
N ASP A 357 27.79 7.31 -13.06
CA ASP A 357 27.47 7.83 -14.39
C ASP A 357 26.75 6.78 -15.25
N GLN A 358 26.19 7.18 -16.40
CA GLN A 358 25.52 6.25 -17.33
C GLN A 358 26.39 5.08 -17.86
N LEU A 359 27.69 5.06 -17.53
CA LEU A 359 28.64 4.04 -17.93
C LEU A 359 29.22 3.22 -16.75
N GLY A 360 28.75 3.46 -15.52
CA GLY A 360 29.19 2.74 -14.32
C GLY A 360 30.62 3.03 -13.89
N THR A 361 31.19 4.19 -14.23
CA THR A 361 32.56 4.57 -13.88
C THR A 361 32.62 5.66 -12.79
N GLU A 362 32.84 5.21 -11.54
CA GLU A 362 33.24 5.92 -10.30
C GLU A 362 32.69 7.33 -9.96
N THR A 363 31.88 7.36 -8.88
CA THR A 363 31.69 8.35 -7.79
C THR A 363 31.48 9.83 -8.10
N CYS A 364 30.27 10.33 -7.80
CA CYS A 364 30.07 11.74 -7.43
C CYS A 364 30.74 12.01 -6.06
N GLN A 365 31.31 13.22 -5.93
CA GLN A 365 32.17 13.62 -4.80
C GLN A 365 31.42 13.95 -3.52
#